data_AF-A0A931MU88-F1
#
_entry.id   AF-A0A931MU88-F1
#
_cell.length_a   1.000
_cell.length_b   1.000
_cell.length_c   1.000
_cell.angle_alpha   90.00
_cell.angle_beta   90.00
_cell.angle_gamma   90.00
#
_symmetry.space_group_name_H-M   'P 1'
#
loop_
_entity.id
_entity.type
_entity.pdbx_description
1 polymer ?
#
loop_
_entity_poly.entity_id
_entity_poly.type
_entity_poly.pdbx_seq_one_letter_code
_entity_poly.pdbx_strand_id
1 'polypeptide(L)' 'MKALTNSLLVKTYVKAKQMNLSPDFIGLVTSEMEERKLSNTTTHSDKGSNIKYTKKSR' A
#
# COMPACT_ATOMS: atom_id res chain seq x y z
N MET A 1 -1.26 9.30 -9.34
CA MET A 1 -0.66 8.17 -10.09
C MET A 1 -1.70 7.37 -10.89
N LYS A 2 -2.66 8.05 -11.52
CA LYS A 2 -3.90 7.44 -12.07
C LYS A 2 -3.68 6.42 -13.19
N ALA A 3 -2.60 6.56 -13.97
CA ALA A 3 -2.28 5.65 -15.07
C ALA A 3 -1.53 4.37 -14.66
N LEU A 4 -1.06 4.26 -13.41
CA LEU A 4 -0.39 3.04 -12.94
C LEU A 4 -1.42 1.93 -12.73
N THR A 5 -1.06 0.69 -13.10
CA THR A 5 -1.85 -0.48 -12.73
C THR A 5 -1.71 -0.77 -11.24
N ASN A 6 -2.68 -1.47 -10.65
CA ASN A 6 -2.67 -1.82 -9.23
C ASN A 6 -1.40 -2.60 -8.83
N SER A 7 -0.96 -3.54 -9.67
CA SER A 7 0.28 -4.31 -9.45
C SER A 7 1.52 -3.41 -9.46
N LEU A 8 1.60 -2.46 -10.40
CA LEU A 8 2.74 -1.55 -10.52
C LEU A 8 2.77 -0.54 -9.36
N LEU A 9 1.61 -0.09 -8.89
CA LEU A 9 1.51 0.83 -7.75
C LEU A 9 2.02 0.18 -6.45
N VAL A 10 1.64 -1.08 -6.18
CA VAL A 10 2.15 -1.85 -5.03
C VAL A 10 3.66 -2.08 -5.14
N LYS A 11 4.16 -2.49 -6.31
CA LYS A 11 5.62 -2.65 -6.53
C LYS A 11 6.38 -1.34 -6.31
N THR A 12 5.80 -0.22 -6.72
CA THR A 12 6.38 1.11 -6.55
C THR A 12 6.49 1.47 -5.07
N TYR A 13 5.44 1.22 -4.28
CA TYR A 13 5.47 1.45 -2.83
C TYR A 13 6.57 0.65 -2.12
N VAL A 14 6.65 -0.65 -2.40
CA VAL A 14 7.67 -1.52 -1.78
C VAL A 14 9.08 -1.06 -2.14
N LYS A 15 9.32 -0.76 -3.41
CA LYS A 15 10.63 -0.32 -3.88
C LYS A 15 11.00 1.07 -3.35
N ALA A 16 10.04 1.98 -3.23
CA ALA A 16 10.23 3.31 -2.65
C ALA A 16 10.65 3.23 -1.18
N LYS A 17 10.03 2.32 -0.41
CA LYS A 17 10.42 2.05 0.97
C LYS A 17 11.83 1.43 1.07
N GLN A 18 12.16 0.46 0.22
CA GLN A 18 13.49 -0.17 0.21
C GLN A 18 14.61 0.82 -0.11
N MET A 19 14.35 1.79 -0.97
CA MET A 19 15.32 2.81 -1.35
C MET A 19 15.32 4.03 -0.41
N ASN A 20 14.54 4.01 0.68
CA ASN A 20 14.36 5.14 1.60
C ASN A 20 14.09 6.46 0.85
N LEU A 21 13.20 6.41 -0.15
CA LEU A 21 12.78 7.63 -0.86
C LEU A 21 12.10 8.60 0.09
N SER A 22 11.96 9.85 -0.37
CA SER A 22 11.31 10.91 0.40
C SER A 22 9.98 10.45 0.99
N PRO A 23 9.72 10.73 2.28
CA PRO A 23 8.45 10.39 2.92
C PRO A 23 7.26 11.02 2.19
N ASP A 24 7.43 12.16 1.54
CA ASP A 24 6.38 12.81 0.74
C ASP A 24 5.98 11.96 -0.48
N PHE A 25 6.98 11.35 -1.13
CA PHE A 25 6.74 10.44 -2.25
C PHE A 25 6.05 9.16 -1.78
N ILE A 26 6.52 8.58 -0.66
CA ILE A 26 5.90 7.41 -0.05
C ILE A 26 4.44 7.72 0.37
N GLY A 27 4.20 8.91 0.91
CA GLY A 27 2.88 9.41 1.26
C GLY A 27 1.96 9.48 0.04
N LEU A 28 2.43 10.06 -1.06
CA LEU A 28 1.67 10.15 -2.32
C LEU A 28 1.26 8.77 -2.86
N VAL A 29 2.18 7.80 -2.82
CA VAL A 29 1.90 6.42 -3.24
C VAL A 29 0.90 5.76 -2.29
N THR A 30 1.04 5.99 -0.98
CA THR A 30 0.15 5.46 0.05
C THR A 30 -1.27 5.98 -0.13
N SER A 31 -1.43 7.29 -0.33
CA SER A 31 -2.74 7.92 -0.56
C SER A 31 -3.42 7.36 -1.81
N GLU A 32 -2.70 7.20 -2.92
CA GLU A 32 -3.28 6.59 -4.13
C GLU A 32 -3.65 5.11 -3.90
N MET A 33 -2.89 4.36 -3.12
CA MET A 33 -3.23 2.98 -2.75
C MET A 33 -4.50 2.92 -1.89
N GLU A 34 -4.70 3.87 -0.98
CA GLU A 34 -5.91 3.98 -0.16
C GLU A 34 -7.14 4.38 -1.00
N GLU A 35 -7.00 5.36 -1.91
CA GLU A 35 -8.07 5.78 -2.83
C GLU A 35 -8.60 4.62 -3.67
N ARG A 36 -7.70 3.72 -4.11
CA ARG A 36 -8.04 2.53 -4.89
C ARG A 36 -8.43 1.31 -4.05
N LYS A 37 -8.49 1.46 -2.72
CA LYS A 37 -8.76 0.38 -1.76
C LYS A 37 -7.81 -0.81 -1.89
N LEU A 38 -6.57 -0.56 -2.32
CA LEU A 38 -5.53 -1.57 -2.50
C LEU A 38 -4.82 -1.95 -1.20
N SER A 39 -5.07 -1.20 -0.11
CA SER A 39 -4.58 -1.48 1.24
C SER A 39 -5.03 -2.83 1.80
N ASN A 40 -6.10 -3.43 1.24
CA ASN A 40 -6.61 -4.76 1.62
C ASN A 40 -6.22 -5.88 0.66
N THR A 41 -5.54 -5.59 -0.46
CA THR A 41 -5.18 -6.63 -1.46
C THR A 41 -3.80 -7.25 -1.24
N THR A 42 -3.02 -6.77 -0.28
CA THR A 42 -1.81 -7.47 0.18
C THR A 42 -2.10 -8.80 0.88
N THR A 43 -3.37 -9.16 1.13
CA THR A 43 -3.78 -10.38 1.87
C THR A 43 -4.64 -11.36 1.08
N HIS A 44 -4.81 -11.21 -0.23
CA HIS A 44 -5.61 -12.16 -1.03
C HIS A 44 -4.88 -12.67 -2.27
N SER A 45 -3.70 -13.27 -2.05
CA SER A 45 -3.20 -14.40 -2.86
C SER A 45 -2.00 -15.06 -2.17
N ASP A 46 -2.05 -15.25 -0.85
CA ASP A 46 -1.29 -16.35 -0.25
C ASP A 46 -1.96 -16.75 1.06
N LYS A 47 -2.08 -18.05 1.28
CA LYS A 47 -2.75 -18.62 2.44
C LYS A 47 -1.92 -18.28 3.68
N GLY A 48 -2.46 -17.44 4.56
CA GLY A 48 -1.99 -17.30 5.94
C GLY A 48 -1.19 -16.03 6.22
N SER A 49 -1.89 -14.96 6.62
CA SER A 49 -1.39 -14.12 7.70
C SER A 49 -2.50 -13.27 8.30
N ASN A 50 -2.74 -13.50 9.58
CA ASN A 50 -3.68 -12.81 10.44
C ASN A 50 -3.06 -11.48 10.87
N ILE A 51 -3.46 -10.36 10.27
CA ILE A 51 -3.18 -9.04 10.84
C ILE A 51 -4.48 -8.24 10.86
N LYS A 52 -5.19 -8.32 11.99
CA LYS A 52 -6.29 -7.42 12.35
C LYS A 52 -5.68 -6.08 12.77
N TYR A 53 -5.82 -5.04 11.96
CA TYR A 53 -5.68 -3.68 12.45
C TYR A 53 -6.99 -3.29 13.12
N THR A 54 -7.04 -3.38 14.45
CA THR A 54 -8.15 -2.82 15.23
C THR A 54 -8.02 -1.30 15.24
N LYS A 55 -8.98 -0.61 14.60
CA LYS A 55 -9.16 0.83 14.85
C LYS A 55 -9.59 0.98 16.31
N LYS A 56 -8.69 1.48 17.15
CA LYS A 56 -8.99 1.89 18.53
C LYS A 56 -9.78 3.20 18.45
N SER A 57 -11.11 3.09 18.49
CA SER A 57 -11.99 4.25 18.70
C SER A 57 -11.94 4.62 20.19
N ARG A 58 -11.77 5.92 20.46
CA ARG A 58 -11.77 6.50 21.81
C ARG A 58 -13.09 6.28 22.52
#